data_AF-A0A8T4V270-F1
#
_entry.id   AF-A0A8T4V270-F1
#
_cell.length_a   1.000
_cell.length_b   1.000
_cell.length_c   1.000
_cell.angle_alpha   90.00
_cell.angle_beta   90.00
_cell.angle_gamma   90.00
#
_symmetry.space_group_name_H-M   'P 1'
#
loop_
_entity.id
_entity.type
_entity.pdbx_description
1 polymer ?
#
loop_
_entity_poly.entity_id
_entity_poly.type
_entity_poly.pdbx_seq_one_letter_code
_entity_poly.pdbx_strand_id
1 'polypeptide(L)'
;MKKEFWWGRDRDFKTLDSRFENKISKFISSLNNKISILEIGFGEGKALLEVIQNFRDKHLKCYGINLKPECGVKKRIDLLKNAKKFKISIERSKIPIIYFYDTGEGLKFRDNSFDIIMSQVAFPYVPDKAKLIEEIWRVLKPNGKVFIHIDNARNFDSFPDFLKQNEETPRFIIYDNKKIIKLSEIIKELQRKGFDISLWFDKNKPAQRHLIITKNKNVPLKLNLKLDNVSTFDLTIHSIDSDFNRVDKYKNGENGWWGTRSFFYLK
;
A
#
# COMPACT_ATOMS: atom_id res chain seq x y z
N MET A 1 17.75 4.77 -24.74
CA MET A 1 16.62 4.62 -23.78
C MET A 1 17.19 4.30 -22.40
N LYS A 2 17.25 5.27 -21.49
CA LYS A 2 17.60 4.99 -20.09
C LYS A 2 16.47 4.16 -19.48
N LYS A 3 16.76 2.91 -19.08
CA LYS A 3 15.83 2.09 -18.30
C LYS A 3 15.43 2.90 -17.07
N GLU A 4 14.14 3.16 -16.91
CA GLU A 4 13.59 3.71 -15.68
C GLU A 4 14.04 2.81 -14.51
N PHE A 5 14.96 3.33 -13.69
CA PHE A 5 15.68 2.63 -12.63
C PHE A 5 14.79 2.17 -11.46
N TRP A 6 13.49 2.49 -11.51
CA TRP A 6 12.54 2.33 -10.40
C TRP A 6 12.06 0.88 -10.20
N TRP A 7 12.14 0.07 -11.25
CA TRP A 7 11.51 -1.25 -11.35
C TRP A 7 12.45 -2.44 -11.07
N GLY A 8 13.72 -2.20 -10.72
CA GLY A 8 14.72 -3.22 -10.40
C GLY A 8 14.66 -3.77 -8.97
N ARG A 9 13.62 -3.47 -8.19
CA ARG A 9 13.47 -3.95 -6.81
C ARG A 9 12.60 -5.20 -6.77
N ASP A 10 12.95 -6.16 -5.91
CA ASP A 10 12.12 -7.34 -5.63
C ASP A 10 10.79 -6.93 -4.98
N ARG A 11 9.75 -6.83 -5.82
CA ARG A 11 8.34 -6.59 -5.46
C ARG A 11 7.51 -7.85 -5.65
N ASP A 12 8.14 -9.01 -5.43
CA ASP A 12 7.47 -10.30 -5.40
C ASP A 12 6.62 -10.49 -4.14
N PHE A 13 5.82 -11.54 -4.16
CA PHE A 13 5.01 -11.94 -3.02
C PHE A 13 5.88 -12.44 -1.86
N LYS A 14 6.98 -13.15 -2.14
CA LYS A 14 7.90 -13.64 -1.10
C LYS A 14 8.48 -12.48 -0.28
N THR A 15 8.94 -11.42 -0.94
CA THR A 15 9.48 -10.23 -0.28
C THR A 15 8.39 -9.46 0.45
N LEU A 16 7.16 -9.41 -0.08
CA LEU A 16 6.02 -8.85 0.65
C LEU A 16 5.74 -9.63 1.93
N ASP A 17 5.52 -10.93 1.82
CA ASP A 17 5.09 -11.79 2.92
C ASP A 17 6.14 -11.90 4.02
N SER A 18 7.43 -11.91 3.67
CA SER A 18 8.52 -11.93 4.66
C SER A 18 8.54 -10.70 5.56
N ARG A 19 8.10 -9.53 5.06
CA ARG A 19 7.97 -8.31 5.87
C ARG A 19 6.80 -8.39 6.86
N PHE A 20 5.89 -9.33 6.66
CA PHE A 20 4.81 -9.63 7.58
C PHE A 20 5.04 -10.97 8.30
N GLU A 21 6.29 -11.44 8.44
CA GLU A 21 6.63 -12.70 9.11
C GLU A 21 5.87 -13.92 8.53
N ASN A 22 5.66 -13.90 7.22
CA ASN A 22 4.90 -14.89 6.45
C ASN A 22 3.43 -15.02 6.89
N LYS A 23 2.83 -13.97 7.48
CA LYS A 23 1.43 -13.98 7.95
C LYS A 23 0.42 -14.02 6.79
N ILE A 24 0.78 -13.52 5.61
CA ILE A 24 -0.13 -13.51 4.45
C ILE A 24 -0.30 -14.93 3.92
N SER A 25 0.80 -15.65 3.66
CA SER A 25 0.74 -17.04 3.21
C SER A 25 0.05 -17.95 4.22
N LYS A 26 0.38 -17.84 5.51
CA LYS A 26 -0.30 -18.59 6.58
C LYS A 26 -1.80 -18.36 6.58
N PHE A 27 -2.24 -17.11 6.38
CA PHE A 27 -3.66 -16.80 6.34
C PHE A 27 -4.34 -17.36 5.09
N ILE A 28 -3.75 -17.20 3.89
CA ILE A 28 -4.27 -17.83 2.66
C ILE A 28 -4.42 -19.34 2.84
N SER A 29 -3.42 -20.01 3.39
CA SER A 29 -3.45 -21.46 3.63
C SER A 29 -4.57 -21.90 4.57
N SER A 30 -4.89 -21.09 5.58
CA SER A 30 -5.96 -21.37 6.55
C SER A 30 -7.38 -21.23 5.99
N LEU A 31 -7.55 -20.59 4.84
CA LEU A 31 -8.86 -20.39 4.22
C LEU A 31 -9.21 -21.59 3.32
N ASN A 32 -10.43 -22.10 3.45
CA ASN A 32 -10.92 -23.27 2.69
C ASN A 32 -11.93 -22.91 1.59
N ASN A 33 -12.48 -21.70 1.64
CA ASN A 33 -13.49 -21.23 0.69
C ASN A 33 -12.84 -20.47 -0.47
N LYS A 34 -13.67 -20.01 -1.42
CA LYS A 34 -13.24 -19.06 -2.45
C LYS A 34 -12.67 -17.80 -1.81
N ILE A 35 -11.41 -17.49 -2.13
CA ILE A 35 -10.63 -16.39 -1.53
C ILE A 35 -10.59 -15.22 -2.51
N SER A 36 -11.02 -14.05 -2.08
CA SER A 36 -10.92 -12.80 -2.85
C SER A 36 -9.79 -11.93 -2.31
N ILE A 37 -8.82 -11.62 -3.17
CA ILE A 37 -7.60 -10.89 -2.80
C ILE A 37 -7.51 -9.60 -3.62
N LEU A 38 -7.26 -8.47 -2.96
CA LEU A 38 -6.99 -7.18 -3.60
C LEU A 38 -5.55 -6.74 -3.35
N GLU A 39 -4.81 -6.39 -4.41
CA GLU A 39 -3.57 -5.64 -4.31
C GLU A 39 -3.80 -4.17 -4.74
N ILE A 40 -3.48 -3.22 -3.86
CA ILE A 40 -3.45 -1.79 -4.18
C ILE A 40 -2.02 -1.42 -4.58
N GLY A 41 -1.86 -0.87 -5.77
CA GLY A 41 -0.54 -0.61 -6.36
C GLY A 41 0.13 -1.87 -6.90
N PHE A 42 -0.58 -2.64 -7.73
CA PHE A 42 -0.08 -3.92 -8.23
C PHE A 42 1.13 -3.78 -9.18
N GLY A 43 1.34 -2.61 -9.80
CA GLY A 43 2.48 -2.35 -10.69
C GLY A 43 2.54 -3.34 -11.85
N GLU A 44 3.64 -4.11 -11.94
CA GLU A 44 3.78 -5.18 -12.95
C GLU A 44 2.96 -6.44 -12.64
N GLY A 45 2.35 -6.54 -11.45
CA GLY A 45 1.53 -7.66 -11.00
C GLY A 45 2.30 -8.85 -10.47
N LYS A 46 3.62 -8.74 -10.24
CA LYS A 46 4.48 -9.86 -9.81
C LYS A 46 3.93 -10.57 -8.58
N ALA A 47 3.56 -9.84 -7.53
CA ALA A 47 3.03 -10.42 -6.30
C ALA A 47 1.68 -11.15 -6.50
N LEU A 48 0.70 -10.53 -7.17
CA LEU A 48 -0.56 -11.22 -7.51
C LEU A 48 -0.34 -12.50 -8.31
N LEU A 49 0.56 -12.46 -9.31
CA LEU A 49 0.87 -13.60 -10.16
C LEU A 49 1.53 -14.74 -9.36
N GLU A 50 2.44 -14.42 -8.45
CA GLU A 50 3.06 -15.41 -7.57
C GLU A 50 2.07 -15.99 -6.55
N VAL A 51 1.17 -15.18 -5.97
CA VAL A 51 0.09 -15.70 -5.11
C VAL A 51 -0.73 -16.76 -5.86
N ILE A 52 -1.09 -16.49 -7.11
CA ILE A 52 -1.83 -17.45 -7.93
C ILE A 52 -1.02 -18.72 -8.18
N GLN A 53 0.28 -18.61 -8.45
CA GLN A 53 1.15 -19.75 -8.67
C GLN A 53 1.42 -20.57 -7.39
N ASN A 54 1.57 -19.91 -6.25
CA ASN A 54 1.96 -20.56 -4.99
C ASN A 54 0.79 -21.28 -4.32
N PHE A 55 -0.45 -20.84 -4.57
CA PHE A 55 -1.68 -21.39 -3.98
C PHE A 55 -2.62 -21.92 -5.05
N ARG A 56 -2.10 -22.73 -5.99
CA ARG A 56 -2.87 -23.32 -7.10
C ARG A 56 -3.97 -24.28 -6.64
N ASP A 57 -3.79 -24.87 -5.47
CA ASP A 57 -4.76 -25.71 -4.77
C ASP A 57 -5.97 -24.90 -4.24
N LYS A 58 -5.84 -23.57 -4.13
CA LYS A 58 -6.90 -22.69 -3.61
C LYS A 58 -7.74 -22.08 -4.73
N HIS A 59 -9.02 -21.84 -4.43
CA HIS A 59 -9.91 -21.10 -5.33
C HIS A 59 -9.74 -19.59 -5.15
N LEU A 60 -8.74 -19.02 -5.83
CA LEU A 60 -8.44 -17.58 -5.77
C LEU A 60 -9.21 -16.75 -6.81
N LYS A 61 -9.68 -15.58 -6.38
CA LYS A 61 -10.14 -14.48 -7.24
C LYS A 61 -9.34 -13.22 -6.91
N CYS A 62 -8.41 -12.87 -7.79
CA CYS A 62 -7.45 -11.80 -7.56
C CYS A 62 -7.82 -10.51 -8.29
N TYR A 63 -7.59 -9.38 -7.62
CA TYR A 63 -7.86 -8.04 -8.12
C TYR A 63 -6.64 -7.13 -7.90
N GLY A 64 -6.39 -6.23 -8.85
CA GLY A 64 -5.35 -5.20 -8.74
C GLY A 64 -5.91 -3.82 -9.05
N ILE A 65 -5.46 -2.79 -8.32
CA ILE A 65 -5.71 -1.38 -8.66
C ILE A 65 -4.39 -0.65 -8.82
N ASN A 66 -4.26 0.14 -9.88
CA ASN A 66 -3.21 1.16 -10.03
C ASN A 66 -3.86 2.52 -10.27
N LEU A 67 -3.15 3.62 -10.06
CA LEU A 67 -3.67 4.95 -10.40
C LEU A 67 -3.90 5.09 -11.91
N LYS A 68 -2.95 4.61 -12.70
CA LYS A 68 -2.95 4.71 -14.16
C LYS A 68 -2.31 3.47 -14.81
N PRO A 69 -2.51 3.24 -16.11
CA PRO A 69 -1.75 2.25 -16.87
C PRO A 69 -0.24 2.53 -16.79
N GLU A 70 0.53 1.57 -16.30
CA GLU A 70 1.98 1.68 -16.12
C GLU A 70 2.64 0.30 -16.16
N CYS A 71 3.97 0.27 -16.16
CA CYS A 71 4.77 -0.96 -16.12
C CYS A 71 4.40 -1.99 -17.21
N GLY A 72 4.01 -1.51 -18.39
CA GLY A 72 3.59 -2.37 -19.50
C GLY A 72 2.21 -3.01 -19.35
N VAL A 73 1.41 -2.63 -18.36
CA VAL A 73 0.04 -3.13 -18.15
C VAL A 73 -0.99 -2.06 -18.48
N LYS A 74 -1.67 -2.22 -19.62
CA LYS A 74 -2.80 -1.36 -20.04
C LYS A 74 -4.14 -2.07 -19.88
N LYS A 75 -4.14 -3.39 -19.94
CA LYS A 75 -5.30 -4.27 -19.79
C LYS A 75 -4.88 -5.57 -19.13
N ARG A 76 -5.84 -6.29 -18.53
CA ARG A 76 -5.53 -7.51 -17.73
C ARG A 76 -4.70 -8.56 -18.49
N ILE A 77 -4.90 -8.69 -19.80
CA ILE A 77 -4.17 -9.69 -20.61
C ILE A 77 -2.67 -9.40 -20.70
N ASP A 78 -2.25 -8.16 -20.49
CA ASP A 78 -0.83 -7.78 -20.51
C ASP A 78 -0.07 -8.41 -19.33
N LEU A 79 -0.77 -8.80 -18.25
CA LEU A 79 -0.18 -9.56 -17.14
C LEU A 79 0.37 -10.93 -17.59
N LEU A 80 -0.07 -11.50 -18.72
CA LEU A 80 0.55 -12.72 -19.27
C LEU A 80 1.97 -12.47 -19.77
N LYS A 81 2.23 -11.28 -20.35
CA LYS A 81 3.58 -10.90 -20.78
C LYS A 81 4.48 -10.74 -19.55
N ASN A 82 3.96 -10.13 -18.49
CA ASN A 82 4.69 -10.00 -17.23
C ASN A 82 4.91 -11.35 -16.54
N ALA A 83 3.92 -12.25 -16.55
CA ALA A 83 4.08 -13.62 -16.07
C ALA A 83 5.24 -14.34 -16.79
N LYS A 84 5.31 -14.24 -18.13
CA LYS A 84 6.46 -14.77 -18.91
C LYS A 84 7.78 -14.11 -18.50
N LYS A 85 7.80 -12.78 -18.37
CA LYS A 85 8.99 -12.01 -17.91
C LYS A 85 9.49 -12.52 -16.56
N PHE A 86 8.58 -12.84 -15.64
CA PHE A 86 8.89 -13.32 -14.29
C PHE A 86 9.05 -14.84 -14.18
N LYS A 87 8.94 -15.58 -15.30
CA LYS A 87 8.94 -17.05 -15.31
C LYS A 87 7.84 -17.66 -14.41
N ILE A 88 6.70 -16.99 -14.33
CA ILE A 88 5.51 -17.43 -13.60
C ILE A 88 4.56 -18.12 -14.58
N SER A 89 4.12 -19.32 -14.22
CA SER A 89 3.12 -20.07 -14.97
C SER A 89 1.72 -19.73 -14.43
N ILE A 90 0.84 -19.29 -15.32
CA ILE A 90 -0.54 -18.91 -14.97
C ILE A 90 -1.49 -19.28 -16.10
N GLU A 91 -2.65 -19.83 -15.74
CA GLU A 91 -3.74 -20.08 -16.67
C GLU A 91 -4.44 -18.78 -17.06
N ARG A 92 -4.88 -18.67 -18.32
CA ARG A 92 -5.58 -17.48 -18.81
C ARG A 92 -6.87 -17.17 -18.03
N SER A 93 -7.53 -18.19 -17.50
CA SER A 93 -8.73 -18.09 -16.66
C SER A 93 -8.45 -17.46 -15.28
N LYS A 94 -7.21 -17.54 -14.80
CA LYS A 94 -6.79 -17.11 -13.45
C LYS A 94 -6.18 -15.71 -13.43
N ILE A 95 -5.98 -15.06 -14.58
CA ILE A 95 -5.42 -13.71 -14.66
C ILE A 95 -6.20 -12.75 -13.75
N PRO A 96 -5.54 -11.94 -12.92
CA PRO A 96 -6.22 -10.95 -12.08
C PRO A 96 -7.16 -10.02 -12.86
N ILE A 97 -8.22 -9.56 -12.20
CA ILE A 97 -9.03 -8.44 -12.69
C ILE A 97 -8.31 -7.16 -12.28
N ILE A 98 -8.13 -6.20 -13.19
CA ILE A 98 -7.41 -4.96 -12.88
C ILE A 98 -8.27 -3.72 -13.14
N TYR A 99 -8.01 -2.68 -12.36
CA TYR A 99 -8.63 -1.36 -12.50
C TYR A 99 -7.59 -0.26 -12.45
N PHE A 100 -7.92 0.87 -13.07
CA PHE A 100 -7.10 2.07 -13.06
C PHE A 100 -7.93 3.26 -12.55
N TYR A 101 -7.68 3.73 -11.33
CA TYR A 101 -8.31 4.91 -10.73
C TYR A 101 -7.58 5.32 -9.44
N ASP A 102 -7.82 6.55 -8.98
CA ASP A 102 -7.28 7.05 -7.72
C ASP A 102 -8.02 6.44 -6.52
N THR A 103 -7.31 5.64 -5.72
CA THR A 103 -7.88 5.04 -4.51
C THR A 103 -8.10 6.04 -3.37
N GLY A 104 -7.50 7.24 -3.44
CA GLY A 104 -7.81 8.37 -2.56
C GLY A 104 -9.23 8.89 -2.75
N GLU A 105 -9.86 8.66 -3.91
CA GLU A 105 -11.27 8.98 -4.14
C GLU A 105 -12.23 7.91 -3.56
N GLY A 106 -11.70 6.78 -3.10
CA GLY A 106 -12.42 5.67 -2.51
C GLY A 106 -12.38 4.39 -3.37
N LEU A 107 -12.72 3.26 -2.76
CA LEU A 107 -12.63 1.96 -3.40
C LEU A 107 -13.97 1.62 -4.07
N LYS A 108 -13.97 1.44 -5.39
CA LYS A 108 -15.17 1.17 -6.21
C LYS A 108 -15.66 -0.29 -6.11
N PHE A 109 -15.71 -0.82 -4.88
CA PHE A 109 -16.18 -2.15 -4.54
C PHE A 109 -17.28 -2.07 -3.48
N ARG A 110 -18.11 -3.11 -3.43
CA ARG A 110 -19.13 -3.27 -2.39
C ARG A 110 -18.47 -3.56 -1.05
N ASP A 111 -19.20 -3.31 0.02
CA ASP A 111 -18.82 -3.71 1.37
C ASP A 111 -18.54 -5.22 1.40
N ASN A 112 -17.60 -5.64 2.25
CA ASN A 112 -17.32 -7.06 2.48
C ASN A 112 -17.00 -7.85 1.19
N SER A 113 -16.18 -7.28 0.30
CA SER A 113 -15.78 -7.89 -0.97
C SER A 113 -14.52 -8.76 -0.88
N PHE A 114 -13.60 -8.48 0.03
CA PHE A 114 -12.26 -9.10 0.04
C PHE A 114 -11.94 -9.82 1.34
N ASP A 115 -11.35 -11.00 1.22
CA ASP A 115 -10.80 -11.74 2.35
C ASP A 115 -9.42 -11.20 2.72
N ILE A 116 -8.66 -10.73 1.72
CA ILE A 116 -7.30 -10.21 1.90
C ILE A 116 -7.13 -8.93 1.09
N ILE A 117 -6.54 -7.91 1.72
CA ILE A 117 -6.10 -6.69 1.03
C ILE A 117 -4.62 -6.47 1.34
N MET A 118 -3.81 -6.26 0.31
CA MET A 118 -2.37 -6.05 0.45
C MET A 118 -1.86 -4.87 -0.38
N SER A 119 -0.77 -4.23 0.07
CA SER A 119 -0.07 -3.19 -0.68
C SER A 119 1.37 -3.09 -0.22
N GLN A 120 2.30 -3.10 -1.17
CA GLN A 120 3.73 -3.05 -0.88
C GLN A 120 4.31 -1.64 -0.82
N VAL A 121 3.83 -0.74 -1.67
CA VAL A 121 4.49 0.56 -1.90
C VAL A 121 3.56 1.69 -2.28
N ALA A 122 2.31 1.42 -2.66
CA ALA A 122 1.45 2.46 -3.21
C ALA A 122 0.87 3.41 -2.16
N PHE A 123 0.64 2.93 -0.93
CA PHE A 123 0.02 3.74 0.13
C PHE A 123 0.72 5.10 0.37
N PRO A 124 2.07 5.20 0.42
CA PRO A 124 2.79 6.49 0.46
C PRO A 124 2.37 7.53 -0.60
N TYR A 125 1.89 7.11 -1.77
CA TYR A 125 1.54 7.96 -2.90
C TYR A 125 0.06 8.32 -2.96
N VAL A 126 -0.77 7.76 -2.07
CA VAL A 126 -2.21 8.08 -2.04
C VAL A 126 -2.38 9.41 -1.29
N PRO A 127 -3.06 10.43 -1.84
CA PRO A 127 -3.26 11.69 -1.13
C PRO A 127 -4.13 11.52 0.12
N ASP A 128 -5.36 11.02 -0.03
CA ASP A 128 -6.28 10.80 1.09
C ASP A 128 -6.10 9.40 1.73
N LYS A 129 -4.98 9.25 2.43
CA LYS A 129 -4.61 8.03 3.17
C LYS A 129 -5.64 7.66 4.23
N ALA A 130 -6.27 8.65 4.88
CA ALA A 130 -7.26 8.42 5.91
C ALA A 130 -8.52 7.76 5.32
N LYS A 131 -9.08 8.36 4.25
CA LYS A 131 -10.22 7.79 3.54
C LYS A 131 -9.91 6.40 2.98
N LEU A 132 -8.69 6.18 2.48
CA LEU A 132 -8.29 4.86 2.00
C LEU A 132 -8.34 3.80 3.11
N ILE A 133 -7.87 4.10 4.34
CA ILE A 133 -7.98 3.16 5.47
C ILE A 133 -9.43 2.84 5.80
N GLU A 134 -10.31 3.85 5.83
CA GLU A 134 -11.75 3.66 6.08
C GLU A 134 -12.42 2.79 4.99
N GLU A 135 -12.08 3.03 3.73
CA GLU A 135 -12.59 2.25 2.59
C GLU A 135 -12.07 0.81 2.58
N ILE A 136 -10.80 0.61 2.93
CA ILE A 136 -10.21 -0.73 3.11
C ILE A 136 -11.00 -1.50 4.16
N TRP A 137 -11.30 -0.89 5.31
CA TRP A 137 -12.13 -1.51 6.33
C TRP A 137 -13.53 -1.86 5.80
N ARG A 138 -14.17 -0.96 5.05
CA ARG A 138 -15.49 -1.18 4.46
C ARG A 138 -15.52 -2.38 3.51
N VAL A 139 -14.57 -2.46 2.58
CA VAL A 139 -14.53 -3.52 1.55
C VAL A 139 -13.94 -4.84 2.06
N LEU A 140 -13.28 -4.85 3.22
CA LEU A 140 -12.82 -6.09 3.85
C LEU A 140 -14.02 -6.88 4.39
N LYS A 141 -14.04 -8.19 4.19
CA LYS A 141 -15.05 -9.10 4.77
C LYS A 141 -14.84 -9.25 6.27
N PRO A 142 -15.87 -9.65 7.05
CA PRO A 142 -15.68 -10.11 8.42
C PRO A 142 -14.59 -11.18 8.48
N ASN A 143 -13.69 -11.07 9.46
CA ASN A 143 -12.48 -11.90 9.63
C ASN A 143 -11.44 -11.81 8.51
N GLY A 144 -11.67 -10.98 7.48
CA GLY A 144 -10.67 -10.67 6.47
C GLY A 144 -9.50 -9.89 7.06
N LYS A 145 -8.35 -9.93 6.38
CA LYS A 145 -7.11 -9.32 6.85
C LYS A 145 -6.47 -8.35 5.87
N VAL A 146 -5.79 -7.34 6.42
CA VAL A 146 -5.07 -6.31 5.66
C VAL A 146 -3.59 -6.37 5.99
N PHE A 147 -2.75 -6.21 4.97
CA PHE A 147 -1.28 -6.17 5.08
C PHE A 147 -0.73 -5.06 4.19
N ILE A 148 -0.55 -3.86 4.75
CA ILE A 148 -0.17 -2.67 3.98
C ILE A 148 1.11 -2.06 4.54
N HIS A 149 2.02 -1.72 3.65
CA HIS A 149 3.12 -0.82 3.99
C HIS A 149 2.65 0.61 4.00
N ILE A 150 2.75 1.29 5.13
CA ILE A 150 2.41 2.71 5.25
C ILE A 150 3.58 3.57 4.79
N ASP A 151 4.79 3.23 5.22
CA ASP A 151 5.98 4.03 4.96
C ASP A 151 7.21 3.13 4.78
N ASN A 152 8.14 3.57 3.93
CA ASN A 152 9.27 2.79 3.44
C ASN A 152 10.63 3.37 3.85
N ALA A 153 10.66 4.34 4.78
CA ALA A 153 11.89 4.90 5.29
C ALA A 153 12.82 3.75 5.77
N ARG A 154 14.05 3.73 5.24
CA ARG A 154 15.09 2.79 5.68
C ARG A 154 15.95 3.40 6.78
N ASN A 155 16.25 4.68 6.64
CA ASN A 155 16.92 5.53 7.62
C ASN A 155 16.44 6.98 7.41
N PHE A 156 16.13 7.67 8.50
CA PHE A 156 15.72 9.07 8.50
C PHE A 156 16.87 10.05 8.24
N ASP A 157 18.14 9.65 8.41
CA ASP A 157 19.29 10.56 8.18
C ASP A 157 19.30 11.13 6.75
N SER A 158 18.79 10.35 5.81
CA SER A 158 18.70 10.72 4.39
C SER A 158 17.47 11.55 4.03
N PHE A 159 16.54 11.74 4.96
CA PHE A 159 15.32 12.49 4.72
C PHE A 159 15.59 13.99 4.85
N PRO A 160 14.98 14.83 4.01
CA PRO A 160 14.90 16.26 4.28
C PRO A 160 14.30 16.54 5.66
N ASP A 161 14.74 17.61 6.32
CA ASP A 161 14.36 17.88 7.72
C ASP A 161 12.86 18.05 7.91
N PHE A 162 12.15 18.55 6.88
CA PHE A 162 10.69 18.66 6.94
C PHE A 162 9.96 17.30 7.00
N LEU A 163 10.57 16.21 6.53
CA LEU A 163 10.02 14.85 6.68
C LEU A 163 10.36 14.21 8.03
N LYS A 164 11.44 14.65 8.68
CA LYS A 164 11.82 14.19 10.02
C LYS A 164 10.89 14.69 11.13
N GLN A 165 10.03 15.67 10.83
CA GLN A 165 9.02 16.19 11.76
C GLN A 165 8.05 15.11 12.29
N ASN A 166 7.87 14.01 11.54
CA ASN A 166 7.10 12.85 11.98
C ASN A 166 7.82 11.56 11.58
N GLU A 167 8.76 11.10 12.41
CA GLU A 167 9.51 9.86 12.17
C GLU A 167 8.63 8.60 12.23
N GLU A 168 7.41 8.67 12.77
CA GLU A 168 6.52 7.52 12.70
C GLU A 168 5.97 7.35 11.29
N THR A 169 5.41 8.42 10.72
CA THR A 169 4.77 8.40 9.40
C THR A 169 5.04 9.70 8.63
N PRO A 170 6.24 9.86 8.04
CA PRO A 170 6.67 11.11 7.40
C PRO A 170 5.74 11.66 6.31
N ARG A 171 4.96 10.77 5.67
CA ARG A 171 4.00 11.09 4.60
C ARG A 171 2.54 11.08 5.02
N PHE A 172 2.26 10.84 6.31
CA PHE A 172 0.92 10.90 6.90
C PHE A 172 0.98 11.78 8.15
N ILE A 173 0.92 13.10 7.94
CA ILE A 173 1.03 14.09 9.01
C ILE A 173 -0.37 14.38 9.54
N ILE A 174 -0.58 14.08 10.81
CA ILE A 174 -1.78 14.49 11.54
C ILE A 174 -1.38 15.63 12.44
N TYR A 175 -2.11 16.74 12.38
CA TYR A 175 -1.85 17.89 13.23
C TYR A 175 -3.14 18.36 13.90
N ASP A 176 -3.01 18.76 15.16
CA ASP A 176 -4.06 19.39 15.93
C ASP A 176 -3.43 20.37 16.92
N ASN A 177 -4.05 21.53 17.12
CA ASN A 177 -3.61 22.52 18.10
C ASN A 177 -2.09 22.82 18.08
N LYS A 178 -1.53 22.99 16.87
CA LYS A 178 -0.09 23.24 16.60
C LYS A 178 0.86 22.11 17.01
N LYS A 179 0.36 20.89 17.21
CA LYS A 179 1.14 19.69 17.52
C LYS A 179 0.92 18.63 16.45
N ILE A 180 1.95 17.83 16.20
CA ILE A 180 1.83 16.62 15.39
C ILE A 180 1.33 15.50 16.29
N ILE A 181 0.25 14.85 15.87
CA ILE A 181 -0.31 13.66 16.50
C ILE A 181 0.24 12.43 15.77
N LYS A 182 0.72 11.45 16.52
CA LYS A 182 1.18 10.18 15.94
C LYS A 182 -0.01 9.35 15.46
N LEU A 183 0.13 8.69 14.32
CA LEU A 183 -0.90 7.76 13.83
C LEU A 183 -1.14 6.64 14.85
N SER A 184 -0.12 6.20 15.59
CA SER A 184 -0.29 5.20 16.66
C SER A 184 -1.23 5.65 17.78
N GLU A 185 -1.40 6.95 18.04
CA GLU A 185 -2.36 7.45 19.02
C GLU A 185 -3.79 7.26 18.52
N ILE A 186 -4.07 7.61 17.26
CA ILE A 186 -5.35 7.35 16.60
C ILE A 186 -5.66 5.85 16.57
N ILE A 187 -4.67 5.02 16.23
CA ILE A 187 -4.84 3.56 16.23
C ILE A 187 -5.16 3.03 17.63
N LYS A 188 -4.50 3.52 18.69
CA LYS A 188 -4.83 3.14 20.08
C LYS A 188 -6.26 3.51 20.46
N GLU A 189 -6.78 4.64 20.00
CA GLU A 189 -8.18 5.00 20.23
C GLU A 189 -9.16 4.06 19.53
N LEU A 190 -8.87 3.65 18.29
CA LEU A 190 -9.67 2.64 17.59
C LEU A 190 -9.61 1.29 18.32
N GLN A 191 -8.44 0.89 18.81
CA GLN A 191 -8.29 -0.31 19.62
C GLN A 191 -9.13 -0.25 20.90
N ARG A 192 -9.15 0.88 21.62
CA ARG A 192 -10.05 1.08 22.78
C ARG A 192 -11.52 0.99 22.42
N LYS A 193 -11.89 1.41 21.21
CA LYS A 193 -13.24 1.24 20.64
C LYS A 193 -13.49 -0.20 20.16
N GLY A 194 -12.54 -1.12 20.31
CA GLY A 194 -12.65 -2.54 19.97
C GLY A 194 -12.40 -2.88 18.50
N PHE A 195 -11.73 -2.02 17.73
CA PHE A 195 -11.27 -2.37 16.38
C PHE A 195 -9.95 -3.14 16.44
N ASP A 196 -9.85 -4.26 15.71
CA ASP A 196 -8.58 -4.98 15.54
C ASP A 196 -7.76 -4.38 14.39
N ILE A 197 -6.97 -3.37 14.75
CA ILE A 197 -6.08 -2.61 13.88
C ILE A 197 -4.78 -2.34 14.62
N SER A 198 -3.64 -2.49 13.95
CA SER A 198 -2.33 -2.28 14.56
C SER A 198 -1.32 -1.67 13.58
N LEU A 199 -0.41 -0.88 14.15
CA LEU A 199 0.82 -0.49 13.48
C LEU A 199 1.95 -1.40 13.96
N TRP A 200 2.52 -2.13 13.03
CA TRP A 200 3.64 -3.03 13.27
C TRP A 200 4.90 -2.51 12.58
N PHE A 201 6.06 -2.81 13.17
CA PHE A 201 7.37 -2.54 12.59
C PHE A 201 8.36 -3.64 13.00
N ASP A 202 9.30 -3.93 12.11
CA ASP A 202 10.46 -4.75 12.43
C ASP A 202 11.43 -3.92 13.29
N LYS A 203 11.86 -4.44 14.44
CA LYS A 203 12.81 -3.77 15.34
C LYS A 203 14.14 -3.46 14.66
N ASN A 204 14.54 -4.28 13.67
CA ASN A 204 15.75 -4.06 12.89
C ASN A 204 15.55 -3.03 11.77
N LYS A 205 14.31 -2.67 11.46
CA LYS A 205 13.92 -1.66 10.46
C LYS A 205 12.85 -0.74 11.04
N PRO A 206 13.16 -0.01 12.13
CA PRO A 206 12.19 0.77 12.89
C PRO A 206 11.68 2.00 12.14
N ALA A 207 12.12 2.24 10.91
CA ALA A 207 11.61 3.27 10.02
C ALA A 207 10.52 2.74 9.06
N GLN A 208 10.37 1.41 8.92
CA GLN A 208 9.29 0.80 8.15
C GLN A 208 8.04 0.66 9.03
N ARG A 209 6.88 1.08 8.51
CA ARG A 209 5.59 0.94 9.19
C ARG A 209 4.65 0.11 8.36
N HIS A 210 3.97 -0.79 9.05
CA HIS A 210 3.01 -1.70 8.45
C HIS A 210 1.67 -1.58 9.16
N LEU A 211 0.59 -1.49 8.39
CA LEU A 211 -0.77 -1.60 8.89
C LEU A 211 -1.23 -3.04 8.78
N ILE A 212 -1.66 -3.60 9.91
CA ILE A 212 -2.31 -4.91 9.97
C ILE A 212 -3.70 -4.73 10.57
N ILE A 213 -4.72 -5.24 9.89
CA ILE A 213 -6.12 -5.16 10.30
C ILE A 213 -6.73 -6.55 10.22
N THR A 214 -7.56 -6.90 11.21
CA THR A 214 -8.57 -7.96 11.07
C THR A 214 -9.94 -7.32 11.23
N LYS A 215 -10.89 -7.57 10.32
CA LYS A 215 -12.26 -7.03 10.50
C LYS A 215 -13.03 -7.87 11.51
N ASN A 216 -12.86 -7.55 12.79
CA ASN A 216 -13.48 -8.23 13.92
C ASN A 216 -14.93 -7.82 14.22
N LYS A 217 -15.44 -6.77 13.54
CA LYS A 217 -16.83 -6.28 13.68
C LYS A 217 -17.30 -5.59 12.41
N ASN A 218 -18.62 -5.53 12.22
CA ASN A 218 -19.23 -4.95 11.01
C ASN A 218 -19.88 -3.58 11.27
N VAL A 219 -19.10 -2.65 11.85
CA VAL A 219 -19.47 -1.24 12.00
C VAL A 219 -18.46 -0.37 11.25
N PRO A 220 -18.83 0.81 10.72
CA PRO A 220 -17.88 1.69 10.05
C PRO A 220 -16.71 2.07 10.96
N LEU A 221 -15.49 1.99 10.42
CA LEU A 221 -14.28 2.54 11.04
C LEU A 221 -14.15 3.98 10.56
N LYS A 222 -14.07 4.93 11.49
CA LYS A 222 -13.83 6.35 11.20
C LYS A 222 -12.59 6.82 11.92
N LEU A 223 -11.64 7.38 11.16
CA LEU A 223 -10.44 8.02 11.69
C LEU A 223 -10.72 9.45 12.16
N ASN A 224 -11.82 10.06 11.70
CA ASN A 224 -12.16 11.47 11.96
C ASN A 224 -11.05 12.44 11.54
N LEU A 225 -10.40 12.12 10.41
CA LEU A 225 -9.38 12.96 9.81
C LEU A 225 -9.95 13.65 8.57
N LYS A 226 -9.59 14.92 8.36
CA LYS A 226 -9.87 15.66 7.13
C LYS A 226 -8.56 15.99 6.44
N LEU A 227 -8.46 15.65 5.16
CA LEU A 227 -7.31 16.04 4.34
C LEU A 227 -7.26 17.57 4.20
N ASP A 228 -6.09 18.13 4.48
CA ASP A 228 -5.73 19.49 4.16
C ASP A 228 -5.09 19.52 2.78
N ASN A 229 -5.89 19.89 1.77
CA ASN A 229 -5.44 19.97 0.38
C ASN A 229 -4.42 21.09 0.13
N VAL A 230 -4.38 22.13 0.98
CA VAL A 230 -3.45 23.25 0.82
C VAL A 230 -2.06 22.85 1.27
N SER A 231 -1.97 22.15 2.39
CA SER A 231 -0.69 21.71 2.96
C SER A 231 -0.19 20.38 2.38
N THR A 232 -1.04 19.62 1.71
CA THR A 232 -0.67 18.34 1.07
C THR A 232 0.05 18.58 -0.25
N PHE A 233 1.22 17.96 -0.44
CA PHE A 233 1.99 18.09 -1.68
C PHE A 233 2.67 16.79 -2.12
N ASP A 234 2.80 16.63 -3.43
CA ASP A 234 3.40 15.47 -4.07
C ASP A 234 4.91 15.66 -4.27
N LEU A 235 5.71 14.88 -3.54
CA LEU A 235 7.17 14.88 -3.59
C LEU A 235 7.72 14.18 -4.85
N THR A 236 6.86 13.51 -5.63
CA THR A 236 7.28 12.86 -6.87
C THR A 236 7.58 13.87 -7.98
N ILE A 237 6.93 15.04 -7.97
CA ILE A 237 7.02 16.06 -9.03
C ILE A 237 8.47 16.58 -9.23
N HIS A 238 9.32 16.57 -8.21
CA HIS A 238 10.70 17.06 -8.33
C HIS A 238 11.69 16.08 -9.01
N SER A 239 11.25 15.05 -9.75
CA SER A 239 12.19 14.01 -10.25
C SER A 239 12.79 14.28 -11.62
N ILE A 240 12.20 15.16 -12.44
CA ILE A 240 12.71 15.46 -13.78
C ILE A 240 12.34 16.91 -14.09
N ASP A 241 13.26 17.82 -13.83
CA ASP A 241 13.30 19.04 -14.61
C ASP A 241 14.11 18.70 -15.86
N SER A 242 13.46 18.51 -17.00
CA SER A 242 14.16 18.19 -18.26
C SER A 242 14.95 19.39 -18.78
N ASP A 243 14.65 20.59 -18.28
CA ASP A 243 15.17 21.85 -18.78
C ASP A 243 16.33 22.38 -17.92
N PHE A 244 16.42 21.91 -16.68
CA PHE A 244 17.52 22.19 -15.77
C PHE A 244 18.23 20.89 -15.44
N ASN A 245 19.48 20.72 -15.87
CA ASN A 245 20.40 19.62 -15.50
C ASN A 245 20.69 19.49 -13.98
N ARG A 246 19.76 19.88 -13.10
CA ARG A 246 19.79 19.68 -11.66
C ARG A 246 19.21 18.30 -11.35
N VAL A 247 20.07 17.30 -11.32
CA VAL A 247 19.77 16.05 -10.62
C VAL A 247 19.58 16.41 -9.15
N ASP A 248 18.37 16.23 -8.61
CA ASP A 248 18.12 16.43 -7.19
C ASP A 248 19.11 15.56 -6.40
N LYS A 249 20.06 16.20 -5.71
CA LYS A 249 21.11 15.52 -4.94
C LYS A 249 20.55 14.56 -3.89
N TYR A 250 19.30 14.77 -3.46
CA TYR A 250 18.59 13.89 -2.52
C TYR A 250 17.94 12.68 -3.22
N LYS A 251 17.86 12.64 -4.56
CA LYS A 251 17.33 11.51 -5.36
C LYS A 251 18.41 10.55 -5.89
N ASN A 252 19.68 10.79 -5.56
CA ASN A 252 20.82 9.97 -5.99
C ASN A 252 21.02 8.66 -5.21
N GLY A 253 19.99 8.12 -4.54
CA GLY A 253 20.15 6.93 -3.71
C GLY A 253 18.86 6.16 -3.43
N GLU A 254 19.00 4.98 -2.84
CA GLU A 254 17.92 4.04 -2.50
C GLU A 254 16.96 4.54 -1.39
N ASN A 255 17.01 5.84 -1.07
CA ASN A 255 16.56 6.43 0.20
C ASN A 255 15.10 6.91 0.24
N GLY A 256 14.28 6.57 -0.75
CA GLY A 256 12.87 6.26 -0.49
C GLY A 256 11.90 7.40 -0.18
N TRP A 257 12.30 8.68 -0.11
CA TRP A 257 11.45 9.75 0.45
C TRP A 257 10.37 10.31 -0.50
N TRP A 258 10.26 9.81 -1.73
CA TRP A 258 9.24 10.19 -2.70
C TRP A 258 7.82 9.68 -2.33
N GLY A 259 6.78 10.34 -2.83
CA GLY A 259 5.38 10.03 -2.51
C GLY A 259 4.60 11.30 -2.18
N THR A 260 3.40 11.15 -1.64
CA THR A 260 2.56 12.30 -1.28
C THR A 260 2.67 12.55 0.21
N ARG A 261 3.16 13.73 0.60
CA ARG A 261 3.13 14.15 2.00
C ARG A 261 1.76 14.72 2.29
N SER A 262 0.93 13.92 2.93
CA SER A 262 -0.46 14.25 3.21
C SER A 262 -0.62 14.84 4.60
N PHE A 263 -1.34 15.93 4.70
CA PHE A 263 -1.63 16.64 5.94
C PHE A 263 -3.10 16.48 6.33
N PHE A 264 -3.36 16.24 7.61
CA PHE A 264 -4.70 16.02 8.13
C PHE A 264 -4.93 16.75 9.44
N TYR A 265 -6.15 17.25 9.63
CA TYR A 265 -6.64 17.75 10.92
C TYR A 265 -7.75 16.86 11.46
N LEU A 266 -7.88 16.84 12.78
CA LEU A 266 -8.99 16.18 13.47
C LEU A 266 -10.31 16.90 13.19
N LYS A 267 -11.38 16.13 12.97
CA LYS A 267 -12.76 16.60 12.81
C LYS A 267 -13.52 16.57 14.13
#